data_AF-A0A931K0B7-F1
#
_entry.id   AF-A0A931K0B7-F1
#
_cell.length_a   1.000
_cell.length_b   1.000
_cell.length_c   1.000
_cell.angle_alpha   90.00
_cell.angle_beta   90.00
_cell.angle_gamma   90.00
#
_symmetry.space_group_name_H-M   'P 1'
#
loop_
_entity.id
_entity.type
_entity.pdbx_description
1 polymer ?
#
loop_
_entity_poly.entity_id
_entity_poly.type
_entity_poly.pdbx_seq_one_letter_code
_entity_poly.pdbx_strand_id
1 'polypeptide(L)'
;MKMRMTSLVLAGVAGIAAPAFADTIVSATYNDLAGSWNGTTFNANAVNVPGGLQSSGTVARLVAPIGTASFGAGFVSGADPADIVVSLSSTPTADPDTRDGSGSFLITDANGNTLGGTISGQWFNGITAVFFNGSLSNVTFNGATFTGTASGAFSTIFGGSGIYDGAITQLELQNANFFSSNFENVPTQETLQITPAPGAVALLGLGGLAISRRRR
;
A
#
# COMPACT_ATOMS: atom_id res chain seq x y z
N MET A 1 4.18 73.13 12.63
CA MET A 1 4.24 72.16 11.52
C MET A 1 4.09 70.76 12.12
N LYS A 2 2.92 70.13 11.92
CA LYS A 2 2.56 68.82 12.51
C LYS A 2 3.10 67.70 11.63
N MET A 3 3.83 66.75 12.19
CA MET A 3 4.16 65.48 11.53
C MET A 3 3.60 64.35 12.40
N ARG A 4 2.50 63.73 11.93
CA ARG A 4 1.90 62.53 12.53
C ARG A 4 2.65 61.33 11.99
N MET A 5 3.31 60.58 12.87
CA MET A 5 4.04 59.36 12.53
C MET A 5 3.11 58.16 12.79
N THR A 6 2.42 57.71 11.74
CA THR A 6 1.52 56.55 11.78
C THR A 6 2.39 55.29 11.78
N SER A 7 2.47 54.61 12.94
CA SER A 7 3.18 53.33 13.05
C SER A 7 2.25 52.19 12.65
N LEU A 8 2.58 51.50 11.56
CA LEU A 8 1.92 50.29 11.08
C LEU A 8 2.59 49.08 11.76
N VAL A 9 1.94 48.47 12.74
CA VAL A 9 2.41 47.21 13.36
C VAL A 9 1.87 46.05 12.53
N LEU A 10 2.74 45.45 11.72
CA LEU A 10 2.43 44.25 10.95
C LEU A 10 2.63 43.02 11.86
N ALA A 11 1.54 42.49 12.43
CA ALA A 11 1.58 41.25 13.20
C ALA A 11 1.65 40.05 12.23
N GLY A 12 2.87 39.62 11.89
CA GLY A 12 3.11 38.38 11.17
C GLY A 12 2.93 37.17 12.09
N VAL A 13 1.78 36.51 12.01
CA VAL A 13 1.61 35.18 12.63
C VAL A 13 2.33 34.17 11.75
N ALA A 14 3.58 33.85 12.09
CA ALA A 14 4.26 32.69 11.57
C ALA A 14 3.61 31.44 12.17
N GLY A 15 2.63 30.88 11.48
CA GLY A 15 2.10 29.56 11.79
C GLY A 15 3.19 28.54 11.54
N ILE A 16 3.73 27.97 12.62
CA ILE A 16 4.62 26.81 12.55
C ILE A 16 3.78 25.67 11.96
N ALA A 17 3.94 25.42 10.66
CA ALA A 17 3.38 24.24 10.02
C ALA A 17 4.10 23.04 10.64
N ALA A 18 3.44 22.36 11.58
CA ALA A 18 3.93 21.07 12.04
C ALA A 18 3.96 20.13 10.83
N PRO A 19 5.07 19.40 10.58
CA PRO A 19 5.07 18.37 9.56
C PRO A 19 4.03 17.31 9.96
N ALA A 20 3.03 17.10 9.10
CA ALA A 20 2.11 15.99 9.26
C ALA A 20 2.84 14.71 8.84
N PHE A 21 3.33 13.95 9.81
CA PHE A 21 3.72 12.56 9.56
C PHE A 21 2.44 11.79 9.28
N ALA A 22 2.27 11.33 8.04
CA ALA A 22 1.11 10.52 7.65
C ALA A 22 1.26 9.14 8.31
N ASP A 23 0.41 8.84 9.29
CA ASP A 23 0.36 7.54 9.96
C ASP A 23 -0.20 6.46 9.03
N THR A 24 0.23 5.21 9.18
CA THR A 24 -0.28 4.09 8.38
C THR A 24 -1.73 3.81 8.76
N ILE A 25 -2.63 3.86 7.79
CA ILE A 25 -4.08 3.64 8.00
C ILE A 25 -4.52 2.21 7.70
N VAL A 26 -3.80 1.52 6.81
CA VAL A 26 -4.05 0.13 6.44
C VAL A 26 -2.73 -0.60 6.24
N SER A 27 -2.64 -1.83 6.73
CA SER A 27 -1.56 -2.76 6.44
C SER A 27 -2.11 -4.03 5.78
N ALA A 28 -1.42 -4.55 4.77
CA ALA A 28 -1.75 -5.83 4.16
C ALA A 28 -0.49 -6.72 4.16
N THR A 29 -0.64 -7.98 4.53
CA THR A 29 0.44 -8.97 4.51
C THR A 29 -0.08 -10.25 3.91
N TYR A 30 0.65 -10.77 2.92
CA TYR A 30 0.36 -12.04 2.27
C TYR A 30 1.60 -12.93 2.30
N ASN A 31 1.37 -14.22 2.54
CA ASN A 31 2.38 -15.25 2.60
C ASN A 31 2.10 -16.29 1.51
N ASP A 32 3.16 -16.96 1.10
CA ASP A 32 3.09 -18.12 0.21
C ASP A 32 2.43 -17.81 -1.13
N LEU A 33 2.74 -16.64 -1.70
CA LEU A 33 2.34 -16.26 -3.06
C LEU A 33 3.25 -16.97 -4.07
N ALA A 34 2.69 -17.37 -5.21
CA ALA A 34 3.48 -17.94 -6.30
C ALA A 34 4.11 -16.82 -7.13
N GLY A 35 5.44 -16.73 -7.04
CA GLY A 35 6.24 -15.87 -7.90
C GLY A 35 6.39 -16.46 -9.31
N SER A 36 6.41 -15.61 -10.33
CA SER A 36 6.75 -15.99 -11.71
C SER A 36 7.46 -14.84 -12.41
N TRP A 37 8.37 -15.17 -13.32
CA TRP A 37 9.11 -14.19 -14.11
C TRP A 37 9.13 -14.61 -15.58
N ASN A 38 8.79 -13.68 -16.47
CA ASN A 38 8.69 -13.94 -17.91
C ASN A 38 9.80 -13.29 -18.76
N GLY A 39 10.82 -12.70 -18.14
CA GLY A 39 11.88 -11.96 -18.83
C GLY A 39 11.74 -10.44 -18.77
N THR A 40 10.55 -9.91 -18.46
CA THR A 40 10.32 -8.46 -18.29
C THR A 40 9.50 -8.10 -17.07
N THR A 41 8.61 -9.00 -16.65
CA THR A 41 7.63 -8.79 -15.60
C THR A 41 7.67 -9.92 -14.60
N PHE A 42 7.78 -9.54 -13.34
CA PHE A 42 7.56 -10.40 -12.19
C PHE A 42 6.08 -10.35 -11.81
N ASN A 43 5.48 -11.50 -11.55
CA ASN A 43 4.15 -11.57 -10.97
C ASN A 43 4.18 -12.38 -9.68
N ALA A 44 3.47 -11.91 -8.65
CA ALA A 44 3.12 -12.70 -7.48
C ALA A 44 1.60 -12.85 -7.44
N ASN A 45 1.14 -14.09 -7.42
CA ASN A 45 -0.27 -14.43 -7.46
C ASN A 45 -0.61 -15.35 -6.28
N ALA A 46 -1.81 -15.19 -5.73
CA ALA A 46 -2.31 -16.15 -4.77
C ALA A 46 -2.56 -17.52 -5.42
N VAL A 47 -2.28 -18.57 -4.67
CA VAL A 47 -2.39 -19.96 -5.13
C VAL A 47 -3.04 -20.86 -4.10
N ASN A 48 -3.65 -21.93 -4.61
CA ASN A 48 -4.09 -23.06 -3.80
C ASN A 48 -3.70 -24.36 -4.48
N VAL A 49 -2.53 -24.89 -4.16
CA VAL A 49 -2.10 -26.23 -4.57
C VAL A 49 -2.34 -27.18 -3.40
N PRO A 50 -3.34 -28.07 -3.44
CA PRO A 50 -3.61 -29.00 -2.34
C PRO A 50 -2.38 -29.87 -2.02
N GLY A 51 -1.93 -29.86 -0.77
CA GLY A 51 -0.71 -30.56 -0.35
C GLY A 51 0.59 -29.86 -0.77
N GLY A 52 0.51 -28.64 -1.30
CA GLY A 52 1.64 -27.80 -1.70
C GLY A 52 1.48 -26.36 -1.20
N LEU A 53 1.90 -25.40 -2.03
CA LEU A 53 1.85 -23.97 -1.69
C LEU A 53 0.39 -23.48 -1.63
N GLN A 54 0.03 -22.86 -0.51
CA GLN A 54 -1.31 -22.31 -0.28
C GLN A 54 -1.18 -20.91 0.31
N SER A 55 -1.63 -19.90 -0.43
CA SER A 55 -1.50 -18.52 0.02
C SER A 55 -2.43 -18.23 1.19
N SER A 56 -1.96 -17.38 2.10
CA SER A 56 -2.73 -16.87 3.24
C SER A 56 -2.38 -15.40 3.46
N GLY A 57 -3.22 -14.67 4.20
CA GLY A 57 -2.94 -13.24 4.39
C GLY A 57 -3.84 -12.55 5.39
N THR A 58 -3.57 -11.28 5.61
CA THR A 58 -4.32 -10.40 6.50
C THR A 58 -4.29 -8.97 5.98
N VAL A 59 -5.43 -8.30 5.99
CA VAL A 59 -5.55 -6.86 5.73
C VAL A 59 -6.19 -6.20 6.94
N ALA A 60 -5.50 -5.25 7.56
CA ALA A 60 -5.93 -4.60 8.78
C ALA A 60 -6.05 -3.09 8.58
N ARG A 61 -7.18 -2.53 9.01
CA ARG A 61 -7.37 -1.11 9.21
C ARG A 61 -6.86 -0.73 10.59
N LEU A 62 -5.89 0.19 10.63
CA LEU A 62 -5.17 0.58 11.84
C LEU A 62 -5.77 1.81 12.54
N VAL A 63 -6.68 2.51 11.87
CA VAL A 63 -7.40 3.68 12.41
C VAL A 63 -8.86 3.37 12.70
N ALA A 64 -9.44 4.01 13.71
CA ALA A 64 -10.82 3.75 14.12
C ALA A 64 -11.86 3.97 12.98
N PRO A 65 -12.91 3.13 12.89
CA PRO A 65 -13.06 1.86 13.59
C PRO A 65 -12.03 0.83 13.10
N ILE A 66 -11.24 0.28 14.03
CA ILE A 66 -10.22 -0.73 13.74
C ILE A 66 -10.93 -2.02 13.33
N GLY A 67 -10.36 -2.73 12.37
CA GLY A 67 -10.85 -4.03 11.96
C GLY A 67 -9.85 -4.76 11.08
N THR A 68 -10.02 -6.07 11.00
CA THR A 68 -9.09 -6.97 10.31
C THR A 68 -9.89 -7.95 9.46
N ALA A 69 -9.48 -8.10 8.21
CA ALA A 69 -9.92 -9.13 7.28
C ALA A 69 -8.81 -10.20 7.20
N SER A 70 -9.12 -11.42 7.61
CA SER A 70 -8.19 -12.56 7.61
C SER A 70 -8.51 -13.50 6.45
N PHE A 71 -7.49 -13.92 5.71
CA PHE A 71 -7.59 -14.80 4.56
C PHE A 71 -6.96 -16.16 4.90
N GLY A 72 -7.79 -17.21 4.90
CA GLY A 72 -7.36 -18.57 5.22
C GLY A 72 -6.48 -19.16 4.13
N ALA A 73 -5.73 -20.22 4.45
CA ALA A 73 -4.89 -20.91 3.46
C ALA A 73 -5.71 -21.40 2.26
N GLY A 74 -5.26 -21.08 1.05
CA GLY A 74 -5.91 -21.49 -0.19
C GLY A 74 -7.19 -20.71 -0.52
N PHE A 75 -7.32 -19.47 -0.02
CA PHE A 75 -8.52 -18.64 -0.17
C PHE A 75 -8.98 -18.41 -1.62
N VAL A 76 -8.12 -18.62 -2.61
CA VAL A 76 -8.44 -18.43 -4.04
C VAL A 76 -9.46 -19.41 -4.62
N SER A 77 -9.71 -20.53 -3.96
CA SER A 77 -10.69 -21.54 -4.42
C SER A 77 -11.70 -21.94 -3.35
N GLY A 78 -11.92 -21.07 -2.36
CA GLY A 78 -12.95 -21.25 -1.33
C GLY A 78 -14.36 -20.99 -1.84
N ALA A 79 -15.35 -21.07 -0.94
CA ALA A 79 -16.74 -20.73 -1.24
C ALA A 79 -16.89 -19.24 -1.59
N ASP A 80 -16.11 -18.39 -0.92
CA ASP A 80 -16.01 -16.95 -1.15
C ASP A 80 -14.59 -16.64 -1.65
N PRO A 81 -14.30 -16.83 -2.95
CA PRO A 81 -12.94 -16.72 -3.47
C PRO A 81 -12.45 -15.27 -3.37
N ALA A 82 -11.23 -15.12 -2.86
CA ALA A 82 -10.49 -13.87 -2.83
C ALA A 82 -9.22 -14.00 -3.68
N ASP A 83 -8.54 -12.90 -3.99
CA ASP A 83 -7.32 -12.95 -4.80
C ASP A 83 -6.33 -11.83 -4.42
N ILE A 84 -5.06 -12.04 -4.72
CA ILE A 84 -4.05 -10.97 -4.78
C ILE A 84 -3.17 -11.21 -6.00
N VAL A 85 -3.01 -10.15 -6.77
CA VAL A 85 -2.15 -10.11 -7.94
C VAL A 85 -1.24 -8.90 -7.82
N VAL A 86 0.06 -9.15 -7.89
CA VAL A 86 1.09 -8.12 -8.01
C VAL A 86 1.86 -8.34 -9.28
N SER A 87 2.04 -7.28 -10.05
CA SER A 87 2.78 -7.30 -11.30
C SER A 87 3.77 -6.15 -11.30
N LEU A 88 5.04 -6.46 -11.52
CA LEU A 88 6.15 -5.52 -11.42
C LEU A 88 7.12 -5.72 -12.59
N SER A 89 7.46 -4.65 -13.29
CA SER A 89 8.58 -4.66 -14.21
C SER A 89 9.91 -4.77 -13.48
N SER A 90 10.95 -5.16 -14.20
CA SER A 90 12.33 -5.15 -13.71
C SER A 90 13.26 -4.66 -14.82
N THR A 91 13.74 -3.43 -14.68
CA THR A 91 14.59 -2.74 -15.65
C THR A 91 15.99 -2.58 -15.06
N PRO A 92 17.06 -3.06 -15.74
CA PRO A 92 18.42 -2.89 -15.25
C PRO A 92 18.78 -1.42 -15.00
N THR A 93 19.48 -1.16 -13.89
CA THR A 93 20.10 0.14 -13.63
C THR A 93 21.60 0.10 -13.96
N ALA A 94 22.33 1.17 -13.65
CA ALA A 94 23.79 1.19 -13.73
C ALA A 94 24.48 0.32 -12.66
N ASP A 95 23.79 0.05 -11.55
CA ASP A 95 24.29 -0.83 -10.48
C ASP A 95 23.81 -2.27 -10.76
N PRO A 96 24.73 -3.25 -10.88
CA PRO A 96 24.38 -4.64 -11.16
C PRO A 96 23.49 -5.29 -10.09
N ASP A 97 23.49 -4.77 -8.86
CA ASP A 97 22.72 -5.29 -7.73
C ASP A 97 21.38 -4.57 -7.53
N THR A 98 21.01 -3.65 -8.42
CA THR A 98 19.70 -2.99 -8.39
C THR A 98 18.98 -2.92 -9.75
N ARG A 99 17.65 -3.00 -9.71
CA ARG A 99 16.79 -2.82 -10.90
C ARG A 99 15.61 -1.92 -10.59
N ASP A 100 15.25 -1.02 -11.48
CA ASP A 100 14.03 -0.23 -11.33
C ASP A 100 12.80 -1.12 -11.60
N GLY A 101 11.76 -0.96 -10.79
CA GLY A 101 10.51 -1.69 -10.96
C GLY A 101 9.30 -0.79 -10.85
N SER A 102 8.32 -1.07 -11.71
CA SER A 102 7.04 -0.35 -11.74
C SER A 102 5.92 -1.30 -12.11
N GLY A 103 4.73 -1.08 -11.57
CA GLY A 103 3.57 -1.88 -11.93
C GLY A 103 2.39 -1.60 -11.03
N SER A 104 1.69 -2.65 -10.61
CA SER A 104 0.43 -2.52 -9.87
C SER A 104 0.18 -3.72 -8.97
N PHE A 105 -0.65 -3.50 -7.95
CA PHE A 105 -1.28 -4.56 -7.18
C PHE A 105 -2.80 -4.44 -7.24
N LEU A 106 -3.46 -5.59 -7.12
CA LEU A 106 -4.90 -5.70 -6.94
C LEU A 106 -5.18 -6.82 -5.95
N ILE A 107 -5.86 -6.48 -4.86
CA ILE A 107 -6.36 -7.41 -3.87
C ILE A 107 -7.88 -7.43 -3.98
N THR A 108 -8.47 -8.62 -4.07
CA THR A 108 -9.91 -8.87 -4.09
C THR A 108 -10.32 -9.57 -2.81
N ASP A 109 -11.33 -9.04 -2.11
CA ASP A 109 -11.85 -9.60 -0.87
C ASP A 109 -12.86 -10.73 -1.10
N ALA A 110 -13.36 -11.35 -0.03
CA ALA A 110 -14.34 -12.46 -0.10
C ALA A 110 -15.67 -12.09 -0.80
N ASN A 111 -16.01 -10.81 -0.86
CA ASN A 111 -17.25 -10.30 -1.46
C ASN A 111 -17.04 -9.69 -2.85
N GLY A 112 -15.82 -9.76 -3.40
CA GLY A 112 -15.46 -9.15 -4.69
C GLY A 112 -15.15 -7.65 -4.62
N ASN A 113 -15.05 -7.05 -3.43
CA ASN A 113 -14.54 -5.69 -3.27
C ASN A 113 -13.03 -5.68 -3.49
N THR A 114 -12.49 -4.55 -3.95
CA THR A 114 -11.07 -4.47 -4.31
C THR A 114 -10.31 -3.39 -3.56
N LEU A 115 -9.02 -3.63 -3.38
CA LEU A 115 -8.00 -2.68 -2.96
C LEU A 115 -6.87 -2.75 -3.98
N GLY A 116 -6.56 -1.66 -4.67
CA GLY A 116 -5.52 -1.66 -5.70
C GLY A 116 -4.87 -0.31 -5.89
N GLY A 117 -3.72 -0.31 -6.55
CA GLY A 117 -2.93 0.89 -6.81
C GLY A 117 -1.71 0.62 -7.67
N THR A 118 -0.94 1.68 -7.93
CA THR A 118 0.30 1.64 -8.70
C THR A 118 1.51 1.54 -7.80
N ILE A 119 2.52 0.80 -8.25
CA ILE A 119 3.78 0.56 -7.54
C ILE A 119 4.92 1.17 -8.35
N SER A 120 5.86 1.81 -7.67
CA SER A 120 7.16 2.20 -8.23
C SER A 120 8.24 2.07 -7.16
N GLY A 121 9.41 1.54 -7.53
CA GLY A 121 10.48 1.27 -6.58
C GLY A 121 11.68 0.60 -7.22
N GLN A 122 12.47 -0.06 -6.39
CA GLN A 122 13.68 -0.75 -6.82
C GLN A 122 13.74 -2.16 -6.25
N TRP A 123 14.21 -3.07 -7.10
CA TRP A 123 14.65 -4.40 -6.74
C TRP A 123 16.11 -4.35 -6.29
N PHE A 124 16.43 -5.17 -5.30
CA PHE A 124 17.77 -5.34 -4.76
C PHE A 124 18.11 -6.82 -4.75
N ASN A 125 19.30 -7.16 -5.24
CA ASN A 125 19.82 -8.51 -5.17
C ASN A 125 20.58 -8.69 -3.86
N GLY A 126 19.92 -9.26 -2.86
CA GLY A 126 20.54 -9.63 -1.60
C GLY A 126 21.29 -10.95 -1.71
N ILE A 127 22.09 -11.27 -0.68
CA ILE A 127 22.92 -12.49 -0.63
C ILE A 127 22.08 -13.78 -0.62
N THR A 128 20.86 -13.73 -0.09
CA THR A 128 19.99 -14.91 0.09
C THR A 128 18.60 -14.74 -0.49
N ALA A 129 18.29 -13.55 -0.99
CA ALA A 129 16.94 -13.16 -1.38
C ALA A 129 17.00 -11.96 -2.33
N VAL A 130 16.05 -11.89 -3.24
CA VAL A 130 15.74 -10.67 -3.98
C VAL A 130 14.63 -9.96 -3.21
N PHE A 131 14.73 -8.65 -3.05
CA PHE A 131 13.66 -7.88 -2.41
C PHE A 131 13.34 -6.62 -3.18
N PHE A 132 12.10 -6.19 -3.10
CA PHE A 132 11.62 -4.96 -3.70
C PHE A 132 11.22 -3.99 -2.60
N ASN A 133 11.69 -2.76 -2.71
CA ASN A 133 11.22 -1.65 -1.90
C ASN A 133 10.64 -0.58 -2.82
N GLY A 134 9.39 -0.20 -2.57
CA GLY A 134 8.72 0.78 -3.39
C GLY A 134 7.69 1.61 -2.65
N SER A 135 7.21 2.61 -3.37
CA SER A 135 6.07 3.44 -3.03
C SER A 135 4.81 2.92 -3.71
N LEU A 136 3.70 3.06 -3.00
CA LEU A 136 2.35 2.90 -3.54
C LEU A 136 1.78 4.28 -3.84
N SER A 137 1.03 4.36 -4.92
CA SER A 137 0.32 5.56 -5.35
C SER A 137 -1.02 5.17 -5.96
N ASN A 138 -1.94 6.14 -6.04
CA ASN A 138 -3.29 5.91 -6.58
C ASN A 138 -4.01 4.73 -5.91
N VAL A 139 -3.77 4.52 -4.60
CA VAL A 139 -4.36 3.42 -3.86
C VAL A 139 -5.83 3.71 -3.60
N THR A 140 -6.70 2.81 -4.02
CA THR A 140 -8.15 2.97 -3.92
C THR A 140 -8.82 1.70 -3.44
N PHE A 141 -9.91 1.88 -2.70
CA PHE A 141 -10.84 0.82 -2.36
C PHE A 141 -12.09 0.93 -3.26
N ASN A 142 -12.57 -0.19 -3.76
CA ASN A 142 -13.87 -0.30 -4.42
C ASN A 142 -14.76 -1.24 -3.61
N GLY A 143 -15.74 -0.67 -2.91
CA GLY A 143 -16.58 -1.37 -1.94
C GLY A 143 -16.63 -0.64 -0.60
N ALA A 144 -17.71 -0.80 0.17
CA ALA A 144 -17.89 -0.12 1.45
C ALA A 144 -17.25 -0.85 2.66
N THR A 145 -16.97 -2.14 2.47
CA THR A 145 -16.39 -3.04 3.45
C THR A 145 -15.33 -3.89 2.77
N PHE A 146 -14.32 -4.30 3.53
CA PHE A 146 -13.31 -5.25 3.08
C PHE A 146 -13.37 -6.48 3.98
N THR A 147 -13.64 -7.65 3.42
CA THR A 147 -14.04 -8.87 4.14
C THR A 147 -13.03 -10.01 3.92
N GLY A 148 -12.60 -10.63 5.01
CA GLY A 148 -11.71 -11.79 4.96
C GLY A 148 -12.46 -13.08 4.66
N THR A 149 -11.82 -14.04 4.00
CA THR A 149 -12.39 -15.36 3.70
C THR A 149 -12.44 -16.28 4.92
N ALA A 150 -11.57 -16.05 5.91
CA ALA A 150 -11.55 -16.81 7.15
C ALA A 150 -12.33 -16.11 8.27
N SER A 151 -12.12 -14.80 8.44
CA SER A 151 -12.85 -14.01 9.42
C SER A 151 -12.69 -12.51 9.22
N GLY A 152 -13.62 -11.77 9.83
CA GLY A 152 -13.52 -10.34 10.05
C GLY A 152 -13.75 -9.49 8.81
N ALA A 153 -14.03 -8.22 9.07
CA ALA A 153 -14.20 -7.21 8.04
C ALA A 153 -13.89 -5.84 8.64
N PHE A 154 -13.62 -4.86 7.78
CA PHE A 154 -13.52 -3.46 8.18
C PHE A 154 -14.16 -2.53 7.15
N SER A 155 -14.53 -1.33 7.58
CA SER A 155 -15.03 -0.31 6.64
C SER A 155 -13.87 0.31 5.86
N THR A 156 -14.03 0.46 4.55
CA THR A 156 -13.08 1.13 3.64
C THR A 156 -13.22 2.65 3.65
N ILE A 157 -14.11 3.19 4.50
CA ILE A 157 -14.39 4.63 4.58
C ILE A 157 -13.46 5.26 5.63
N PHE A 158 -12.50 6.07 5.18
CA PHE A 158 -11.51 6.75 6.03
C PHE A 158 -11.74 8.26 6.18
N GLY A 159 -12.85 8.80 5.66
CA GLY A 159 -13.22 10.21 5.81
C GLY A 159 -12.42 11.21 4.94
N GLY A 160 -11.71 10.73 3.92
CA GLY A 160 -10.89 11.52 2.99
C GLY A 160 -11.22 11.31 1.51
N SER A 161 -10.32 11.73 0.61
CA SER A 161 -10.49 11.76 -0.86
C SER A 161 -10.61 10.39 -1.55
N GLY A 162 -10.54 9.28 -0.80
CA GLY A 162 -10.63 7.92 -1.36
C GLY A 162 -9.41 7.46 -2.16
N ILE A 163 -8.42 8.34 -2.37
CA ILE A 163 -7.13 8.05 -2.99
C ILE A 163 -6.04 8.20 -1.93
N TYR A 164 -5.21 7.18 -1.79
CA TYR A 164 -4.15 7.07 -0.79
C TYR A 164 -2.79 6.79 -1.44
N ASP A 165 -1.73 7.03 -0.68
CA ASP A 165 -0.36 6.67 -1.03
C ASP A 165 0.15 5.62 -0.05
N GLY A 166 1.36 5.12 -0.21
CA GLY A 166 1.91 4.15 0.73
C GLY A 166 3.30 3.66 0.39
N ALA A 167 3.68 2.58 1.04
CA ALA A 167 4.91 1.84 0.81
C ALA A 167 4.60 0.35 0.62
N ILE A 168 5.46 -0.32 -0.11
CA ILE A 168 5.44 -1.76 -0.30
C ILE A 168 6.85 -2.30 -0.11
N THR A 169 6.92 -3.40 0.61
CA THR A 169 8.10 -4.24 0.70
C THR A 169 7.71 -5.64 0.28
N GLN A 170 8.38 -6.15 -0.73
CA GLN A 170 8.20 -7.52 -1.19
C GLN A 170 9.50 -8.29 -0.99
N LEU A 171 9.39 -9.47 -0.41
CA LEU A 171 10.51 -10.36 -0.17
C LEU A 171 10.34 -11.64 -0.98
N GLU A 172 11.31 -11.92 -1.83
CA GLU A 172 11.41 -13.15 -2.60
C GLU A 172 12.57 -13.99 -2.06
N LEU A 173 12.23 -15.17 -1.52
CA LEU A 173 13.19 -16.06 -0.89
C LEU A 173 13.78 -17.03 -1.94
N GLN A 174 14.84 -16.64 -2.66
CA GLN A 174 15.73 -17.60 -3.34
C GLN A 174 17.11 -17.03 -3.77
N ASN A 175 18.02 -17.95 -4.14
CA ASN A 175 19.44 -17.76 -4.48
C ASN A 175 19.71 -16.49 -5.31
N ALA A 176 20.70 -15.69 -4.86
CA ALA A 176 21.09 -14.32 -5.21
C ALA A 176 21.43 -14.00 -6.68
N ASN A 177 20.60 -14.41 -7.63
CA ASN A 177 20.70 -13.98 -9.02
C ASN A 177 19.37 -13.37 -9.44
N PHE A 178 19.38 -12.09 -9.80
CA PHE A 178 18.21 -11.43 -10.38
C PHE A 178 17.62 -12.24 -11.53
N PHE A 179 16.37 -12.68 -11.38
CA PHE A 179 15.45 -13.04 -12.47
C PHE A 179 16.08 -13.85 -13.62
N SER A 180 16.95 -14.81 -13.29
CA SER A 180 17.68 -15.64 -14.28
C SER A 180 16.95 -16.93 -14.67
N SER A 181 15.86 -17.25 -13.98
CA SER A 181 15.00 -18.43 -14.23
C SER A 181 13.57 -18.16 -13.76
N ASN A 182 12.63 -19.01 -14.14
CA ASN A 182 11.26 -18.97 -13.64
C ASN A 182 11.22 -19.33 -12.14
N PHE A 183 10.23 -18.80 -11.41
CA PHE A 183 10.09 -18.90 -9.94
C PHE A 183 8.89 -19.77 -9.52
N GLU A 184 8.46 -20.69 -10.39
CA GLU A 184 7.37 -21.60 -10.07
C GLU A 184 7.64 -22.37 -8.77
N ASN A 185 6.67 -22.33 -7.85
CA ASN A 185 6.69 -22.96 -6.53
C ASN A 185 7.69 -22.38 -5.52
N VAL A 186 8.11 -21.12 -5.67
CA VAL A 186 8.88 -20.41 -4.63
C VAL A 186 7.94 -19.57 -3.77
N PRO A 187 7.94 -19.74 -2.43
CA PRO A 187 7.12 -18.91 -1.55
C PRO A 187 7.64 -17.47 -1.60
N THR A 188 6.78 -16.55 -2.01
CA THR A 188 7.03 -15.10 -1.92
C THR A 188 6.18 -14.50 -0.82
N GLN A 189 6.75 -13.52 -0.10
CA GLN A 189 6.08 -12.79 0.96
C GLN A 189 5.93 -11.33 0.56
N GLU A 190 4.77 -10.76 0.84
CA GLU A 190 4.46 -9.39 0.50
C GLU A 190 3.88 -8.64 1.69
N THR A 191 4.36 -7.41 1.92
CA THR A 191 3.81 -6.49 2.92
C THR A 191 3.60 -5.12 2.30
N LEU A 192 2.36 -4.63 2.41
CA LEU A 192 1.94 -3.31 1.97
C LEU A 192 1.53 -2.47 3.18
N GLN A 193 1.89 -1.19 3.14
CA GLN A 193 1.50 -0.19 4.13
C GLN A 193 0.93 1.02 3.41
N ILE A 194 -0.29 1.41 3.75
CA ILE A 194 -1.01 2.52 3.12
C ILE A 194 -1.05 3.68 4.10
N THR A 195 -0.67 4.86 3.63
CA THR A 195 -0.67 6.13 4.36
C THR A 195 -1.59 7.16 3.67
N PRO A 196 -2.25 8.07 4.40
CA PRO A 196 -3.02 9.13 3.78
C PRO A 196 -2.14 9.99 2.85
N ALA A 197 -2.67 10.31 1.66
CA ALA A 197 -2.01 11.24 0.75
C ALA A 197 -1.82 12.61 1.46
N PRO A 198 -0.66 13.29 1.34
CA PRO A 198 -0.38 14.53 2.06
C PRO A 198 -1.46 15.63 1.89
N GLY A 199 -2.15 15.66 0.75
CA GLY A 199 -3.24 16.60 0.48
C GLY A 199 -4.56 16.32 1.22
N ALA A 200 -4.83 15.06 1.58
CA ALA A 200 -6.07 14.69 2.26
C ALA A 200 -6.11 15.19 3.71
N VAL A 201 -4.95 15.23 4.39
CA VAL A 201 -4.82 15.76 5.75
C VAL A 201 -4.94 17.29 5.76
N ALA A 202 -4.37 17.96 4.75
CA ALA A 202 -4.46 19.41 4.62
C ALA A 202 -5.91 19.89 4.43
N LEU A 203 -6.72 19.15 3.67
CA LEU A 203 -8.13 19.49 3.46
C LEU A 203 -8.98 19.29 4.73
N LEU A 204 -8.72 18.24 5.52
CA LEU A 204 -9.35 18.05 6.84
C LEU A 204 -9.00 19.20 7.80
N GLY A 205 -7.73 19.61 7.82
CA GLY A 205 -7.28 20.76 8.62
C GLY A 205 -7.95 22.08 8.19
N LEU A 206 -8.02 22.35 6.90
CA LEU A 206 -8.64 23.56 6.34
C LEU A 206 -10.17 23.57 6.51
N GLY A 207 -10.84 22.43 6.35
CA GLY A 207 -12.28 22.27 6.59
C GLY A 207 -12.64 22.54 8.05
N GLY A 208 -11.84 22.05 8.99
CA GLY A 208 -11.99 22.35 10.43
C GLY A 208 -11.81 23.83 10.75
N LEU A 209 -10.80 24.48 10.15
CA LEU A 209 -10.54 25.91 10.32
C LEU A 209 -11.65 26.80 9.73
N ALA A 210 -12.17 26.46 8.55
CA ALA A 210 -13.27 27.19 7.90
C ALA A 210 -14.56 27.14 8.72
N ILE A 211 -14.87 26.00 9.36
CA ILE A 211 -16.03 25.87 10.26
C ILE A 211 -15.80 26.66 11.56
N SER A 212 -14.58 26.68 12.10
CA SER A 212 -14.28 27.46 13.32
C SER A 212 -14.43 28.97 13.12
N ARG A 213 -14.16 29.47 11.90
CA ARG A 213 -14.29 30.89 11.55
C ARG A 213 -15.73 31.34 11.39
N ARG A 214 -16.66 30.43 11.10
CA ARG A 214 -18.09 30.75 10.93
C ARG A 214 -18.86 30.81 12.26
N ARG A 215 -18.22 30.46 13.38
CA ARG A 215 -18.80 30.54 14.73
C ARG A 215 -18.34 31.77 15.54
N ARG A 216 -17.84 32.81 14.87
CA ARG A 216 -17.59 34.11 15.51
C ARG A 216 -18.49 35.18 14.92
#